data_AF-A0A5M9ZM13-F1
#
_entry.id   AF-A0A5M9ZM13-F1
#
_cell.length_a   1.000
_cell.length_b   1.000
_cell.length_c   1.000
_cell.angle_alpha   90.00
_cell.angle_beta   90.00
_cell.angle_gamma   90.00
#
_symmetry.space_group_name_H-M   'P 1'
#
loop_
_entity.id
_entity.type
_entity.pdbx_description
1 polymer ?
#
loop_
_entity_poly.entity_id
_entity_poly.type
_entity_poly.pdbx_seq_one_letter_code
_entity_poly.pdbx_strand_id
1 'polypeptide(L)' 'MFDAGEDVLDYFDMEHAVVEHHPPLEKRVTFTMPAWMVSALDEEASELAISRNAVVNTWIAERLRRAHRRASSSNQE' A
#
# COMPACT_ATOMS: atom_id res chain seq x y z
N MET A 1 -4.41 24.80 7.37
CA MET A 1 -5.65 24.45 6.64
C MET A 1 -5.32 24.74 5.19
N PHE A 2 -4.96 23.72 4.42
CA PHE A 2 -4.64 23.90 3.00
C PHE A 2 -5.72 23.16 2.22
N ASP A 3 -6.56 23.99 1.63
CA ASP A 3 -7.58 23.71 0.63
C ASP A 3 -6.99 24.29 -0.66
N ALA A 4 -6.63 23.43 -1.61
CA ALA A 4 -6.27 23.80 -2.98
C ALA A 4 -6.41 22.53 -3.83
N GLY A 5 -7.61 22.35 -4.35
CA GLY A 5 -7.94 21.30 -5.31
C GLY A 5 -7.24 21.55 -6.64
N GLU A 6 -6.06 20.96 -6.80
CA GLU A 6 -5.50 20.71 -8.13
C GLU A 6 -5.76 19.25 -8.52
N ASP A 7 -6.36 19.14 -9.69
CA ASP A 7 -7.03 17.97 -10.24
C ASP A 7 -6.02 16.88 -10.60
N VAL A 8 -6.04 15.76 -9.87
CA VAL A 8 -5.33 14.51 -10.27
C VAL A 8 -6.23 13.59 -11.10
N LEU A 9 -7.40 14.08 -11.53
CA LEU A 9 -8.35 13.34 -12.36
C LEU A 9 -7.83 13.06 -13.77
N ASP A 10 -6.78 13.72 -14.24
CA ASP A 10 -6.21 13.49 -15.58
C ASP A 10 -5.47 12.14 -15.73
N TYR A 11 -5.21 11.43 -14.63
CA TYR A 11 -4.60 10.10 -14.66
C TYR A 11 -5.61 8.96 -14.46
N PHE A 12 -6.88 9.26 -14.27
CA PHE A 12 -7.93 8.26 -14.13
C PHE A 12 -8.72 8.12 -15.42
N ASP A 13 -8.49 6.99 -16.10
CA ASP A 13 -9.33 6.53 -17.21
C ASP A 13 -10.75 6.27 -16.67
N MET A 14 -11.67 7.21 -16.91
CA MET A 14 -13.06 7.16 -16.47
C MET A 14 -13.97 6.40 -17.43
N GLU A 15 -13.47 5.84 -18.54
CA GLU A 15 -14.31 5.20 -19.56
C GLU A 15 -14.74 3.77 -19.19
N HIS A 16 -14.17 3.17 -18.14
CA HIS A 16 -14.44 1.78 -17.74
C HIS A 16 -14.80 1.61 -16.26
N ALA A 17 -15.67 2.46 -15.72
CA ALA A 17 -16.13 2.33 -14.34
C ALA A 17 -17.08 1.12 -14.16
N VAL A 18 -16.52 -0.07 -13.95
CA VAL A 18 -17.26 -1.28 -13.58
C VAL A 18 -17.52 -1.26 -12.07
N VAL A 19 -18.76 -0.98 -11.68
CA VAL A 19 -19.22 -1.09 -10.28
C VAL A 19 -19.69 -2.53 -10.04
N GLU A 20 -18.75 -3.42 -9.71
CA GLU A 20 -19.08 -4.73 -9.15
C GLU A 20 -19.23 -4.60 -7.63
N HIS A 21 -20.38 -5.04 -7.11
CA HIS A 21 -20.62 -5.20 -5.68
C HIS A 21 -19.66 -6.25 -5.10
N HIS A 22 -18.43 -5.86 -4.77
CA HIS A 22 -17.45 -6.73 -4.15
C HIS A 22 -17.67 -6.78 -2.62
N PRO A 23 -17.64 -7.97 -1.99
CA PRO A 23 -17.39 -8.04 -0.54
C PRO A 23 -16.09 -7.27 -0.24
N PRO A 24 -15.94 -6.63 0.94
CA PRO A 24 -14.79 -5.74 1.17
C PRO A 24 -13.51 -6.50 0.84
N LEU A 25 -12.85 -6.04 -0.24
CA LEU A 25 -11.61 -6.61 -0.79
C LEU A 25 -10.48 -6.58 0.26
N GLU A 26 -10.68 -5.85 1.34
CA GLU A 26 -9.73 -5.61 2.41
C GLU A 26 -10.10 -6.42 3.66
N LYS A 27 -9.18 -7.30 4.08
CA LYS A 27 -9.25 -8.00 5.36
C LYS A 27 -8.48 -7.22 6.43
N ARG A 28 -9.15 -6.89 7.54
CA ARG A 28 -8.52 -6.28 8.72
C ARG A 28 -7.77 -7.32 9.54
N VAL A 29 -6.52 -7.02 9.88
CA VAL A 29 -5.65 -7.87 10.70
C VAL A 29 -5.09 -7.05 11.87
N THR A 30 -5.16 -7.60 13.09
CA THR A 30 -4.60 -6.98 14.30
C THR A 30 -3.34 -7.73 14.73
N PHE A 31 -2.25 -7.01 14.97
CA PHE A 31 -0.99 -7.57 15.44
C PHE A 31 -0.24 -6.57 16.33
N THR A 32 0.69 -7.08 17.13
CA THR A 32 1.53 -6.28 18.04
C THR A 32 2.93 -6.11 17.47
N MET A 33 3.48 -4.90 17.56
CA MET A 33 4.86 -4.58 17.15
C MET A 33 5.67 -4.03 18.32
N PRO A 34 6.98 -4.26 18.36
CA PRO A 34 7.88 -3.56 19.27
C PRO A 34 7.82 -2.03 19.08
N ALA A 35 8.02 -1.27 20.15
CA ALA A 35 7.95 0.19 20.12
C ALA A 35 8.94 0.81 19.10
N TRP A 36 10.16 0.27 19.03
CA TRP A 36 11.18 0.75 18.08
C TRP A 36 10.74 0.64 16.61
N MET A 37 9.96 -0.39 16.29
CA MET A 37 9.47 -0.61 14.92
C MET A 37 8.36 0.38 14.57
N VAL A 38 7.47 0.67 15.52
CA VAL A 38 6.42 1.67 15.33
C VAL A 38 7.02 3.06 15.13
N SER A 39 8.02 3.43 15.95
CA SER A 39 8.72 4.72 15.80
C SER A 39 9.39 4.87 14.43
N ALA A 40 10.06 3.83 13.95
CA ALA A 40 10.67 3.87 12.61
C ALA A 40 9.62 4.00 11.49
N LEU A 41 8.48 3.33 11.61
CA LEU A 41 7.38 3.46 10.64
C LEU A 41 6.73 4.85 10.67
N ASP A 42 6.72 5.51 11.83
CA ASP A 42 6.20 6.88 11.98
C ASP A 42 7.12 7.92 11.35
N GLU A 43 8.43 7.76 11.52
CA GLU A 43 9.43 8.61 10.89
C GLU A 43 9.32 8.54 9.37
N GLU A 44 9.28 7.33 8.81
CA GLU A 44 9.10 7.11 7.37
C GLU A 44 7.76 7.68 6.86
N ALA A 45 6.68 7.47 7.61
CA ALA A 45 5.37 8.02 7.27
C ALA A 45 5.40 9.55 7.23
N SER A 46 6.13 10.18 8.16
CA SER A 46 6.32 11.63 8.20
C SER A 46 7.15 12.13 7.01
N GLU A 47 8.22 11.43 6.64
CA GLU A 47 9.06 11.80 5.50
C GLU A 47 8.31 11.70 4.18
N LEU A 48 7.50 10.65 4.01
CA LEU A 48 6.71 10.42 2.81
C LEU A 48 5.36 11.16 2.80
N ALA A 49 5.03 11.85 3.90
CA ALA A 49 3.73 12.50 4.11
C ALA A 49 2.52 11.58 3.88
N ILE A 50 2.64 10.31 4.26
CA ILE A 50 1.57 9.29 4.16
C ILE A 50 1.23 8.70 5.52
N SER A 51 0.16 7.90 5.59
CA SER A 51 -0.17 7.19 6.83
C SER A 51 0.79 6.03 7.10
N ARG A 52 1.02 5.71 8.38
CA ARG A 52 1.75 4.51 8.82
C ARG A 52 1.23 3.24 8.15
N ASN A 53 -0.10 3.10 8.03
CA ASN A 53 -0.72 1.94 7.38
C ASN A 53 -0.34 1.84 5.89
N ALA A 54 -0.20 2.97 5.20
CA ALA A 54 0.24 2.98 3.81
C ALA A 54 1.70 2.54 3.68
N VAL A 55 2.59 2.99 4.58
CA VAL A 55 3.99 2.51 4.65
C VAL A 55 4.03 0.99 4.85
N VAL A 56 3.32 0.49 5.87
CA VAL A 56 3.25 -0.94 6.20
C VAL A 56 2.73 -1.76 5.01
N ASN A 57 1.63 -1.34 4.40
CA ASN A 57 1.05 -2.05 3.25
C ASN A 57 2.01 -2.08 2.06
N THR A 58 2.68 -0.96 1.79
CA THR A 58 3.61 -0.82 0.66
C THR A 58 4.80 -1.75 0.82
N TRP A 59 5.44 -1.76 1.99
CA TRP A 59 6.60 -2.60 2.26
C TRP A 59 6.26 -4.09 2.27
N ILE A 60 5.12 -4.47 2.85
CA ILE A 60 4.64 -5.86 2.82
C ILE A 60 4.38 -6.29 1.37
N ALA A 61 3.66 -5.48 0.60
CA ALA A 61 3.36 -5.77 -0.80
C ALA A 61 4.65 -5.90 -1.62
N GLU A 62 5.62 -5.01 -1.42
CA GLU A 62 6.91 -5.08 -2.10
C GLU A 62 7.69 -6.34 -1.73
N ARG A 63 7.77 -6.67 -0.43
CA ARG A 63 8.48 -7.86 0.04
C ARG A 63 7.87 -9.15 -0.51
N LEU A 64 6.55 -9.21 -0.59
CA LEU A 64 5.80 -10.33 -1.18
C LEU A 64 6.01 -10.41 -2.69
N ARG A 65 5.93 -9.31 -3.43
CA ARG A 65 6.23 -9.28 -4.88
C ARG A 65 7.66 -9.74 -5.17
N ARG A 66 8.65 -9.26 -4.40
CA ARG A 66 10.05 -9.70 -4.50
C ARG A 66 10.21 -11.20 -4.20
N ALA A 67 9.47 -11.73 -3.23
CA ALA A 67 9.48 -13.16 -2.92
C ALA A 67 8.86 -14.00 -4.06
N HIS A 68 7.71 -13.58 -4.58
CA HIS A 68 7.05 -14.26 -5.69
C HIS A 68 7.91 -14.28 -6.96
N ARG A 69 8.55 -13.16 -7.32
CA ARG A 69 9.46 -13.10 -8.46
C ARG A 69 10.63 -14.08 -8.37
N ARG A 70 11.15 -14.34 -7.15
CA ARG A 70 12.21 -15.33 -6.92
C ARG A 70 11.72 -16.77 -7.06
N ALA A 71 10.51 -17.05 -6.58
CA ALA A 71 9.92 -18.38 -6.69
C ALA A 71 9.56 -18.74 -8.15
N SER A 72 9.14 -17.76 -8.95
CA SER A 72 8.86 -17.99 -10.38
C SER A 72 10.12 -18.15 -11.22
N SER A 73 11.28 -17.65 -10.77
CA SER A 73 12.57 -17.85 -11.46
C SER A 73 13.23 -19.19 -11.09
N SER A 74 12.93 -19.77 -9.91
CA SER A 74 13.42 -21.10 -9.52
C SER A 74 12.64 -22.28 -10.11
N ASN A 75 11.55 -22.03 -10.84
CA ASN A 75 10.71 -23.07 -11.46
C ASN A 75 10.94 -23.18 -12.98
N GLN A 76 12.05 -22.62 -13.48
CA GLN A 76 12.44 -22.65 -14.90
C GLN A 76 13.91 -23.09 -15.10
N GLU A 77 14.45 -23.89 -14.19
CA GLU A 77 15.71 -24.64 -14.33
C GLU A 77 15.48 -26.13 -14.07
#